data_AF-A0A922VIU1-F1
#
_entry.id   AF-A0A922VIU1-F1
#
_cell.length_a   1.000
_cell.length_b   1.000
_cell.length_c   1.000
_cell.angle_alpha   90.00
_cell.angle_beta   90.00
_cell.angle_gamma   90.00
#
_symmetry.space_group_name_H-M   'P 1'
#
loop_
_entity.id
_entity.type
_entity.pdbx_description
1 polymer ?
#
loop_
_entity_poly.entity_id
_entity_poly.type
_entity_poly.pdbx_seq_one_letter_code
_entity_poly.pdbx_strand_id
1 'polypeptide(L)'
;MIREKELRLALVCYGGISLAVYMHGISKEVWRLARASCSFHEGRIPAGGSQGVYRALLQEIEDEHHLRLRVLIDIIAGASAGGINGVFLAQAIATGQSLEPLTRLWFDSADVEQLIDPNQGPAHRLAKIWALPLVWFAQRRSGDSLDKLVEPAARKEVRTKLSKFVRSRWFEPPFGGKRFLNLVIDAFEAMAAAPRGPRLLPDGQPLDLFVTVTDFTGHPERLTLNSPPEVIETEHRLIFPFSDCGTARDSLAPIGELAFAARATSSFPGAFPPVTVGELDAVLAERGLDWPEREAFLAKMLPRHAAVGAADKAVLIDGSVLVNAPFRPAIEALRQRPARRQVDRRFIYIDPYPGGKLDAAKRGIPGFFQTIIGAVSALPRQQPIRDNLEAITERSERAQRMAEIIAGIRPEVEAEVEALFGYTLFLDRPNVARLASWRKRAQTAAATKAGYGYAAYGHLKLAGVIDAITQLLHDVSGDPGVEHRAELHRLVTRAVKAL
;
A
#
# COMPACT_ATOMS: atom_id res chain seq x y z
N MET A 1 12.02 17.21 -31.73
CA MET A 1 10.80 17.14 -30.91
C MET A 1 11.13 16.34 -29.66
N ILE A 2 11.03 16.93 -28.47
CA ILE A 2 11.31 16.24 -27.20
C ILE A 2 10.15 15.28 -26.92
N ARG A 3 10.47 14.01 -26.59
CA ARG A 3 9.47 13.01 -26.18
C ARG A 3 9.18 13.18 -24.69
N GLU A 4 7.92 13.02 -24.29
CA GLU A 4 7.53 13.01 -22.88
C GLU A 4 7.07 11.61 -22.47
N LYS A 5 7.59 11.12 -21.35
CA LYS A 5 7.26 9.81 -20.78
C LYS A 5 7.14 9.90 -19.27
N GLU A 6 6.21 9.14 -18.70
CA GLU A 6 6.03 9.02 -17.27
C GLU A 6 6.52 7.65 -16.78
N LEU A 7 7.49 7.63 -15.86
CA LEU A 7 7.85 6.46 -15.09
C LEU A 7 7.01 6.46 -13.82
N ARG A 8 6.03 5.57 -13.73
CA ARG A 8 5.11 5.52 -12.60
C ARG A 8 5.38 4.30 -11.74
N LEU A 9 5.72 4.53 -10.48
CA LEU A 9 6.11 3.53 -9.51
C LEU A 9 4.92 3.14 -8.62
N ALA A 10 4.73 1.84 -8.43
CA ALA A 10 3.84 1.27 -7.42
C ALA A 10 4.72 0.58 -6.38
N LEU A 11 4.69 1.05 -5.13
CA LEU A 11 5.53 0.55 -4.05
C LEU A 11 4.77 -0.48 -3.24
N VAL A 12 5.38 -1.64 -3.03
CA VAL A 12 4.89 -2.65 -2.09
C VAL A 12 5.95 -2.82 -1.00
N CYS A 13 5.70 -2.21 0.15
CA CYS A 13 6.62 -2.11 1.28
C CYS A 13 6.35 -3.21 2.32
N TYR A 14 7.30 -4.13 2.47
CA TYR A 14 7.17 -5.28 3.36
C TYR A 14 7.49 -4.93 4.82
N GLY A 15 6.87 -5.65 5.76
CA GLY A 15 7.11 -5.50 7.20
C GLY A 15 8.25 -6.38 7.75
N GLY A 16 8.84 -6.01 8.89
CA GLY A 16 9.86 -6.81 9.59
C GLY A 16 10.35 -6.22 10.93
N ILE A 17 10.81 -7.10 11.83
CA ILE A 17 11.32 -6.74 13.18
C ILE A 17 12.58 -5.85 13.07
N SER A 18 12.52 -4.65 13.64
CA SER A 18 13.59 -3.61 13.68
C SER A 18 14.02 -3.00 12.34
N LEU A 19 13.13 -2.94 11.35
CA LEU A 19 13.45 -2.41 10.00
C LEU A 19 12.79 -1.07 9.67
N ALA A 20 12.09 -0.44 10.61
CA ALA A 20 11.42 0.85 10.40
C ALA A 20 12.40 1.95 9.97
N VAL A 21 13.61 1.98 10.54
CA VAL A 21 14.67 2.94 10.18
C VAL A 21 15.21 2.70 8.76
N TYR A 22 15.41 1.43 8.39
CA TYR A 22 15.87 1.06 7.05
C TYR A 22 14.81 1.42 5.99
N MET A 23 13.56 1.07 6.27
CA MET A 23 12.42 1.40 5.41
C MET A 23 12.24 2.92 5.29
N HIS A 24 12.45 3.67 6.37
CA HIS A 24 12.46 5.14 6.33
C HIS A 24 13.52 5.67 5.37
N GLY A 25 14.74 5.11 5.41
CA GLY A 25 15.81 5.46 4.47
C GLY A 25 15.39 5.28 3.01
N ILE A 26 14.78 4.14 2.67
CA ILE A 26 14.28 3.87 1.31
C ILE A 26 13.16 4.83 0.93
N SER A 27 12.14 4.98 1.78
CA SER A 27 11.02 5.91 1.54
C SER A 27 11.50 7.34 1.34
N LYS A 28 12.55 7.75 2.07
CA LYS A 28 13.15 9.07 1.95
C LYS A 28 13.85 9.28 0.61
N GLU A 29 14.59 8.30 0.10
CA GLU A 29 15.21 8.40 -1.23
C GLU A 29 14.16 8.39 -2.35
N VAL A 30 13.10 7.58 -2.22
CA VAL A 30 11.97 7.61 -3.16
C VAL A 30 11.26 8.98 -3.16
N TRP A 31 11.05 9.57 -1.97
CA TRP A 31 10.51 10.92 -1.84
C TRP A 31 11.43 11.98 -2.46
N ARG A 32 12.75 11.89 -2.25
CA ARG A 32 13.73 12.80 -2.87
C ARG A 32 13.74 12.68 -4.39
N LEU A 33 13.62 11.48 -4.95
CA LEU A 33 13.45 11.26 -6.39
C LEU A 33 12.17 11.92 -6.92
N ALA A 34 11.04 11.79 -6.21
CA ALA A 34 9.78 12.43 -6.58
C ALA A 34 9.91 13.97 -6.57
N ARG A 35 10.58 14.53 -5.55
CA ARG A 35 10.87 15.96 -5.46
C ARG A 35 11.81 16.45 -6.55
N ALA A 36 12.84 15.67 -6.89
CA ALA A 36 13.76 15.96 -7.98
C ALA A 36 13.02 16.01 -9.32
N SER A 37 12.17 15.01 -9.59
CA SER A 37 11.27 14.95 -10.76
C SER A 37 10.34 16.16 -10.83
N CYS A 38 9.63 16.49 -9.75
CA CYS A 38 8.75 17.67 -9.71
C CYS A 38 9.53 18.97 -9.98
N SER A 39 10.64 19.17 -9.26
CA SER A 39 11.53 20.33 -9.41
C SER A 39 12.08 20.45 -10.83
N PHE A 40 12.44 19.34 -11.48
CA PHE A 40 12.95 19.28 -12.85
C PHE A 40 11.92 19.82 -13.84
N HIS A 41 10.70 19.33 -13.74
CA HIS A 41 9.61 19.74 -14.64
C HIS A 41 9.15 21.19 -14.43
N GLU A 42 9.29 21.73 -13.22
CA GLU A 42 8.96 23.11 -12.89
C GLU A 42 10.11 24.11 -13.12
N GLY A 43 11.29 23.65 -13.59
CA GLY A 43 12.44 24.53 -13.80
C GLY A 43 13.03 25.12 -12.52
N ARG A 44 12.75 24.55 -11.35
CA ARG A 44 13.28 25.02 -10.06
C ARG A 44 14.75 24.62 -9.87
N ILE A 45 15.47 25.33 -9.01
CA ILE A 45 16.88 25.02 -8.71
C ILE A 45 16.97 23.68 -7.94
N PRO A 46 17.91 22.78 -8.28
CA PRO A 46 18.15 21.56 -7.50
C PRO A 46 18.44 21.86 -6.03
N ALA A 47 17.79 21.13 -5.13
CA ALA A 47 18.24 21.05 -3.75
C ALA A 47 19.58 20.26 -3.68
N GLY A 48 20.33 20.43 -2.59
CA GLY A 48 21.54 19.65 -2.34
C GLY A 48 21.26 18.16 -2.04
N GLY A 49 22.33 17.39 -1.85
CA GLY A 49 22.26 15.97 -1.51
C GLY A 49 21.74 15.08 -2.66
N SER A 50 21.13 13.93 -2.32
CA SER A 50 20.67 12.96 -3.33
C SER A 50 19.55 13.48 -4.23
N GLN A 51 18.74 14.46 -3.77
CA GLN A 51 17.76 15.12 -4.64
C GLN A 51 18.43 15.82 -5.84
N GLY A 52 19.58 16.47 -5.62
CA GLY A 52 20.37 17.09 -6.68
C GLY A 52 20.92 16.07 -7.67
N VAL A 53 21.39 14.92 -7.17
CA VAL A 53 21.88 13.79 -7.99
C VAL A 53 20.76 13.25 -8.87
N TYR A 54 19.56 13.00 -8.32
CA TYR A 54 18.42 12.53 -9.11
C TYR A 54 17.99 13.56 -10.17
N ARG A 55 18.06 14.86 -9.86
CA ARG A 55 17.75 15.89 -10.85
C ARG A 55 18.77 15.90 -11.99
N ALA A 56 20.06 15.79 -11.67
CA ALA A 56 21.13 15.72 -12.67
C ALA A 56 20.93 14.52 -13.61
N LEU A 57 20.58 13.35 -13.04
CA LEU A 57 20.26 12.15 -13.83
C LEU A 57 19.07 12.38 -14.77
N LEU A 58 18.02 13.09 -14.34
CA LEU A 58 16.88 13.41 -15.21
C LEU A 58 17.25 14.38 -16.33
N GLN A 59 18.15 15.34 -16.05
CA GLN A 59 18.68 16.26 -17.06
C GLN A 59 19.51 15.51 -18.10
N GLU A 60 20.40 14.61 -17.67
CA GLU A 60 21.21 13.77 -18.55
C GLU A 60 20.35 12.92 -19.49
N ILE A 61 19.26 12.33 -18.99
CA ILE A 61 18.29 11.58 -19.81
C ILE A 61 17.62 12.49 -20.86
N GLU A 62 17.28 13.74 -20.51
CA GLU A 62 16.70 14.68 -21.48
C GLU A 62 17.72 15.08 -22.55
N ASP A 63 18.96 15.37 -22.15
CA ASP A 63 20.02 15.86 -23.02
C ASP A 63 20.49 14.76 -24.00
N GLU A 64 20.71 13.53 -23.51
CA GLU A 64 21.24 12.42 -24.32
C GLU A 64 20.19 11.69 -25.14
N HIS A 65 18.95 11.59 -24.63
CA HIS A 65 17.90 10.78 -25.27
C HIS A 65 16.72 11.60 -25.81
N HIS A 66 16.76 12.92 -25.69
CA HIS A 66 15.65 13.82 -26.02
C HIS A 66 14.32 13.37 -25.36
N LEU A 67 14.43 12.85 -24.13
CA LEU A 67 13.34 12.26 -23.37
C LEU A 67 13.15 13.01 -22.07
N ARG A 68 12.08 13.80 -21.99
CA ARG A 68 11.68 14.47 -20.76
C ARG A 68 10.90 13.49 -19.88
N LEU A 69 11.63 12.80 -18.99
CA LEU A 69 11.09 11.78 -18.10
C LEU A 69 10.48 12.41 -16.84
N ARG A 70 9.25 12.04 -16.48
CA ARG A 70 8.63 12.37 -15.19
C ARG A 70 8.48 11.12 -14.34
N VAL A 71 9.09 11.10 -13.15
CA VAL A 71 8.92 10.01 -12.18
C VAL A 71 7.78 10.35 -11.22
N LEU A 72 6.83 9.43 -11.05
CA LEU A 72 5.66 9.55 -10.19
C LEU A 72 5.53 8.33 -9.27
N ILE A 73 5.09 8.54 -8.04
CA ILE A 73 4.71 7.48 -7.10
C ILE A 73 3.25 7.69 -6.75
N ASP A 74 2.38 6.80 -7.23
CA ASP A 74 0.93 6.98 -7.19
C ASP A 74 0.19 5.80 -6.52
N ILE A 75 0.91 4.74 -6.15
CA ILE A 75 0.40 3.58 -5.42
C ILE A 75 1.44 3.20 -4.37
N ILE A 76 1.00 3.13 -3.12
CA ILE A 76 1.80 2.67 -1.99
C ILE A 76 0.98 1.63 -1.25
N ALA A 77 1.55 0.46 -1.00
CA ALA A 77 0.89 -0.60 -0.27
C ALA A 77 1.88 -1.18 0.75
N GLY A 78 1.48 -1.36 2.01
CA GLY A 78 2.42 -1.80 3.02
C GLY A 78 1.80 -2.43 4.26
N ALA A 79 2.63 -3.20 4.96
CA ALA A 79 2.33 -3.88 6.22
C ALA A 79 3.39 -3.55 7.29
N SER A 80 3.00 -3.44 8.56
CA SER A 80 3.92 -3.23 9.68
C SER A 80 4.83 -2.00 9.48
N ALA A 81 6.14 -2.15 9.66
CA ALA A 81 7.14 -1.11 9.37
C ALA A 81 7.04 -0.52 7.95
N GLY A 82 6.67 -1.34 6.95
CA GLY A 82 6.41 -0.89 5.58
C GLY A 82 5.12 -0.07 5.47
N GLY A 83 4.09 -0.43 6.24
CA GLY A 83 2.84 0.30 6.33
C GLY A 83 3.01 1.68 6.98
N ILE A 84 3.71 1.77 8.11
CA ILE A 84 4.00 3.05 8.79
C ILE A 84 4.75 4.02 7.85
N ASN A 85 5.84 3.55 7.24
CA ASN A 85 6.62 4.39 6.33
C ASN A 85 5.84 4.72 5.05
N GLY A 86 4.97 3.81 4.60
CA GLY A 86 4.05 4.05 3.49
C GLY A 86 3.04 5.16 3.80
N VAL A 87 2.50 5.19 5.02
CA VAL A 87 1.58 6.25 5.50
C VAL A 87 2.28 7.62 5.45
N PHE A 88 3.48 7.74 6.02
CA PHE A 88 4.23 9.00 6.01
C PHE A 88 4.61 9.43 4.58
N LEU A 89 5.09 8.49 3.76
CA LEU A 89 5.45 8.76 2.36
C LEU A 89 4.23 9.23 1.56
N ALA A 90 3.08 8.59 1.73
CA ALA A 90 1.85 8.96 1.04
C ALA A 90 1.38 10.38 1.44
N GLN A 91 1.39 10.68 2.74
CA GLN A 91 1.12 12.03 3.25
C GLN A 91 2.05 13.07 2.61
N ALA A 92 3.35 12.80 2.57
CA ALA A 92 4.34 13.70 1.98
C ALA A 92 4.14 13.91 0.47
N ILE A 93 3.77 12.87 -0.28
CA ILE A 93 3.48 12.97 -1.73
C ILE A 93 2.22 13.78 -1.99
N ALA A 94 1.14 13.49 -1.26
CA ALA A 94 -0.17 14.13 -1.44
C ALA A 94 -0.13 15.62 -1.08
N THR A 95 0.60 15.97 -0.03
CA THR A 95 0.58 17.33 0.54
C THR A 95 1.80 18.17 0.16
N GLY A 96 2.93 17.56 -0.19
CA GLY A 96 4.22 18.23 -0.35
C GLY A 96 4.99 18.43 0.96
N GLN A 97 4.54 17.85 2.08
CA GLN A 97 5.25 17.88 3.37
C GLN A 97 6.63 17.19 3.30
N SER A 98 7.49 17.55 4.25
CA SER A 98 8.87 17.03 4.33
C SER A 98 8.96 15.75 5.17
N LEU A 99 9.67 14.74 4.67
CA LEU A 99 10.04 13.55 5.45
C LEU A 99 11.33 13.73 6.28
N GLU A 100 12.04 14.85 6.11
CA GLU A 100 13.30 15.11 6.83
C GLU A 100 13.16 15.05 8.37
N PRO A 101 12.12 15.65 9.00
CA PRO A 101 11.97 15.62 10.46
C PRO A 101 11.89 14.21 11.05
N LEU A 102 11.32 13.27 10.28
CA LEU A 102 11.15 11.88 10.71
C LEU A 102 12.47 11.16 10.92
N THR A 103 13.54 11.54 10.22
CA THR A 103 14.86 10.92 10.43
C THR A 103 15.31 11.10 11.88
N ARG A 104 15.15 12.30 12.43
CA ARG A 104 15.52 12.59 13.81
C ARG A 104 14.61 11.86 14.78
N LEU A 105 13.30 11.87 14.55
CA LEU A 105 12.35 11.12 15.38
C LEU A 105 12.66 9.63 15.42
N TRP A 106 12.99 9.01 14.29
CA TRP A 106 13.39 7.61 14.24
C TRP A 106 14.71 7.35 14.95
N PHE A 107 15.70 8.25 14.88
CA PHE A 107 16.96 8.10 15.63
C PHE A 107 16.75 8.27 17.14
N ASP A 108 16.00 9.30 17.54
CA ASP A 108 15.71 9.59 18.94
C ASP A 108 14.84 8.47 19.56
N SER A 109 13.98 7.83 18.78
CA SER A 109 13.12 6.71 19.20
C SER A 109 13.74 5.32 19.03
N ALA A 110 14.80 5.19 18.23
CA ALA A 110 15.55 3.93 18.06
C ALA A 110 16.34 3.55 19.32
N ASP A 111 16.45 4.47 20.28
CA ASP A 111 16.79 4.13 21.65
C ASP A 111 15.63 3.33 22.26
N VAL A 112 15.75 2.00 22.22
CA VAL A 112 14.76 1.02 22.69
C VAL A 112 14.27 1.35 24.12
N GLU A 113 15.08 2.03 24.94
CA GLU A 113 14.71 2.52 26.27
C GLU A 113 13.54 3.52 26.24
N GLN A 114 13.34 4.24 25.13
CA GLN A 114 12.25 5.20 24.93
C GLN A 114 10.97 4.61 24.33
N LEU A 115 10.89 3.31 24.06
CA LEU A 115 9.59 2.67 23.74
C LEU A 115 9.12 1.77 24.88
N ILE A 116 10.02 1.45 25.81
CA ILE A 116 9.71 0.66 27.00
C ILE A 116 8.76 1.47 27.90
N ASP A 117 7.69 0.81 28.35
CA ASP A 117 6.72 1.39 29.26
C ASP A 117 7.40 1.70 30.62
N PRO A 118 7.28 2.94 31.15
CA PRO A 118 7.83 3.32 32.45
C PRO A 118 7.34 2.44 33.61
N ASN A 119 6.13 1.88 33.52
CA ASN A 119 5.58 0.95 34.53
C ASN A 119 6.18 -0.47 34.43
N GLN A 120 6.95 -0.74 33.38
CA GLN A 120 7.55 -2.05 33.09
C GLN A 120 9.09 -2.02 33.15
N GLY A 121 9.71 -0.84 33.28
CA GLY A 121 11.13 -0.71 33.58
C GLY A 121 11.46 -1.24 34.99
N PRO A 122 12.59 -1.94 35.20
CA PRO A 122 12.90 -2.53 36.50
C PRO A 122 13.06 -1.42 37.57
N ALA A 123 12.13 -1.36 38.51
CA ALA A 123 12.03 -0.32 39.53
C ALA A 123 13.18 -0.32 40.57
N HIS A 124 14.17 -1.21 40.49
CA HIS A 124 15.27 -1.26 41.47
C HIS A 124 16.64 -1.59 40.85
N ARG A 125 17.66 -0.81 41.28
CA ARG A 125 19.10 -0.99 40.93
C ARG A 125 19.66 -2.38 41.31
N LEU A 126 18.98 -3.15 42.15
CA LEU A 126 19.37 -4.49 42.60
C LEU A 126 18.79 -5.64 41.74
N ALA A 127 17.87 -5.36 40.81
CA ALA A 127 17.38 -6.37 39.85
C ALA A 127 18.48 -6.86 38.87
N LYS A 128 19.63 -6.17 38.82
CA LYS A 128 20.82 -6.57 38.05
C LYS A 128 21.47 -7.88 38.53
N ILE A 129 21.13 -8.38 39.72
CA ILE A 129 21.71 -9.61 40.30
C ILE A 129 21.19 -10.88 39.60
N TRP A 130 20.00 -10.84 39.00
CA TRP A 130 19.39 -11.99 38.33
C TRP A 130 19.90 -12.26 36.91
N ALA A 131 20.72 -11.38 36.34
CA ALA A 131 21.33 -11.56 35.02
C ALA A 131 22.64 -12.39 35.06
N LEU A 132 23.21 -12.64 36.24
CA LEU A 132 24.48 -13.35 36.43
C LEU A 132 24.42 -14.90 36.30
N PRO A 133 23.33 -15.62 36.62
CA PRO A 133 23.28 -17.07 36.46
C PRO A 133 23.38 -17.53 34.99
N LEU A 134 22.97 -16.68 34.04
CA LEU A 134 22.98 -16.96 32.60
C LEU A 134 24.38 -16.93 31.99
N VAL A 135 25.29 -16.09 32.52
CA VAL A 135 26.68 -15.98 32.03
C VAL A 135 27.53 -17.14 32.53
N TRP A 136 27.26 -17.67 33.72
CA TRP A 136 28.03 -18.78 34.30
C TRP A 136 27.65 -20.15 33.71
N PHE A 137 26.40 -20.33 33.26
CA PHE A 137 25.96 -21.57 32.62
C PHE A 137 26.48 -21.75 31.18
N ALA A 138 26.92 -20.66 30.53
CA ALA A 138 27.43 -20.67 29.16
C ALA A 138 28.85 -21.25 29.01
N GLN A 139 29.56 -21.57 30.11
CA GLN A 139 30.94 -22.10 30.07
C GLN A 139 31.07 -23.60 30.38
N ARG A 140 29.98 -24.34 30.60
CA ARG A 140 30.03 -25.79 30.86
C ARG A 140 28.91 -26.55 30.15
N ARG A 141 29.18 -26.98 28.91
CA ARG A 141 28.94 -28.35 28.42
C ARG A 141 29.22 -28.45 26.91
N SER A 142 30.44 -28.88 26.60
CA SER A 142 30.69 -29.82 25.51
C SER A 142 30.00 -31.14 25.84
N GLY A 143 29.39 -31.80 24.85
CA GLY A 143 29.00 -33.21 24.96
C GLY A 143 27.63 -33.57 24.38
N ASP A 144 27.68 -34.07 23.14
CA ASP A 144 26.81 -35.06 22.47
C ASP A 144 25.28 -34.91 22.30
N SER A 145 24.92 -34.81 21.02
CA SER A 145 24.12 -35.75 20.21
C SER A 145 22.79 -36.31 20.74
N LEU A 146 21.68 -35.99 20.02
CA LEU A 146 20.79 -36.97 19.36
C LEU A 146 19.65 -36.26 18.62
N ASP A 147 19.66 -36.35 17.29
CA ASP A 147 18.49 -36.12 16.43
C ASP A 147 17.51 -37.30 16.56
N LYS A 148 16.20 -37.01 16.47
CA LYS A 148 15.27 -37.68 15.53
C LYS A 148 13.82 -37.18 15.67
N LEU A 149 13.30 -36.67 14.55
CA LEU A 149 11.96 -36.87 13.96
C LEU A 149 10.73 -36.54 14.84
N VAL A 150 10.07 -35.43 14.48
CA VAL A 150 8.86 -34.91 15.14
C VAL A 150 7.63 -35.73 14.74
N GLU A 151 7.04 -36.40 15.73
CA GLU A 151 5.78 -37.14 15.62
C GLU A 151 4.52 -36.24 15.65
N PRO A 152 3.38 -36.71 15.11
CA PRO A 152 2.09 -36.00 15.08
C PRO A 152 1.54 -35.55 16.45
N ALA A 153 2.01 -36.14 17.55
CA ALA A 153 1.63 -35.77 18.92
C ALA A 153 2.07 -34.34 19.31
N ALA A 154 3.14 -33.82 18.69
CA ALA A 154 3.67 -32.49 18.98
C ALA A 154 2.72 -31.35 18.56
N ARG A 155 1.82 -31.55 17.57
CA ARG A 155 0.85 -30.51 17.15
C ARG A 155 -0.23 -30.22 18.21
N LYS A 156 -0.67 -31.26 18.93
CA LYS A 156 -1.67 -31.11 20.00
C LYS A 156 -1.03 -30.49 21.25
N GLU A 157 0.21 -30.87 21.54
CA GLU A 157 0.98 -30.30 22.64
C GLU A 157 1.35 -28.84 22.40
N VAL A 158 1.74 -28.47 21.18
CA VAL A 158 2.01 -27.07 20.79
C VAL A 158 0.74 -26.22 20.89
N ARG A 159 -0.42 -26.71 20.44
CA ARG A 159 -1.70 -25.97 20.55
C ARG A 159 -2.18 -25.83 22.00
N THR A 160 -1.92 -26.84 22.84
CA THR A 160 -2.24 -26.81 24.29
C THR A 160 -1.23 -25.96 25.08
N LYS A 161 0.03 -25.91 24.66
CA LYS A 161 1.05 -25.02 25.22
C LYS A 161 0.77 -23.58 24.80
N LEU A 162 0.41 -23.30 23.55
CA LEU A 162 -0.03 -21.98 23.08
C LEU A 162 -1.28 -21.48 23.82
N SER A 163 -2.29 -22.33 24.03
CA SER A 163 -3.50 -21.92 24.77
C SER A 163 -3.25 -21.68 26.27
N LYS A 164 -2.25 -22.35 26.86
CA LYS A 164 -1.75 -22.05 28.22
C LYS A 164 -0.84 -20.82 28.26
N PHE A 165 -0.05 -20.57 27.22
CA PHE A 165 0.87 -19.42 27.10
C PHE A 165 0.13 -18.10 26.89
N VAL A 166 -0.98 -18.12 26.16
CA VAL A 166 -1.88 -16.96 25.99
C VAL A 166 -2.67 -16.66 27.29
N ARG A 167 -2.77 -17.64 28.21
CA ARG A 167 -3.48 -17.50 29.49
C ARG A 167 -2.57 -17.17 30.68
N SER A 168 -1.24 -17.27 30.54
CA SER A 168 -0.31 -16.84 31.60
C SER A 168 -0.11 -15.33 31.54
N ARG A 169 -0.57 -14.63 32.60
CA ARG A 169 -0.41 -13.19 32.86
C ARG A 169 1.05 -12.76 33.12
N TRP A 170 1.99 -13.26 32.32
CA TRP A 170 3.44 -13.05 32.51
C TRP A 170 4.14 -12.50 31.25
N PHE A 171 3.38 -11.89 30.34
CA PHE A 171 3.94 -11.23 29.17
C PHE A 171 3.12 -9.98 28.81
N GLU A 172 3.39 -8.87 29.49
CA GLU A 172 3.00 -7.56 28.97
C GLU A 172 4.00 -7.20 27.85
N PRO A 173 3.52 -6.75 26.66
CA PRO A 173 4.41 -6.40 25.56
C PRO A 173 5.40 -5.31 26.00
N PRO A 174 6.69 -5.42 25.64
CA PRO A 174 7.73 -4.53 26.14
C PRO A 174 7.53 -3.06 25.71
N PHE A 175 6.76 -2.81 24.65
CA PHE A 175 6.54 -1.47 24.10
C PHE A 175 5.12 -0.97 24.32
N GLY A 176 4.99 0.26 24.82
CA GLY A 176 3.70 0.87 25.14
C GLY A 176 2.93 1.33 23.89
N GLY A 177 1.73 0.77 23.67
CA GLY A 177 0.86 1.12 22.54
C GLY A 177 0.53 2.61 22.45
N LYS A 178 0.10 3.22 23.56
CA LYS A 178 -0.14 4.67 23.68
C LYS A 178 1.10 5.50 23.36
N ARG A 179 2.28 5.07 23.82
CA ARG A 179 3.55 5.80 23.58
C ARG A 179 3.92 5.80 22.10
N PHE A 180 3.74 4.66 21.43
CA PHE A 180 3.95 4.56 19.99
C PHE A 180 2.94 5.39 19.19
N LEU A 181 1.67 5.38 19.59
CA LEU A 181 0.64 6.21 18.94
C LEU A 181 0.94 7.71 19.08
N ASN A 182 1.37 8.15 20.26
CA ASN A 182 1.85 9.52 20.48
C ASN A 182 3.03 9.85 19.56
N LEU A 183 4.03 8.96 19.44
CA LEU A 183 5.17 9.13 18.54
C LEU A 183 4.74 9.29 17.07
N VAL A 184 3.73 8.52 16.62
CA VAL A 184 3.19 8.64 15.26
C VAL A 184 2.50 9.99 15.04
N ILE A 185 1.76 10.50 16.03
CA ILE A 185 1.14 11.83 15.95
C ILE A 185 2.22 12.93 15.95
N ASP A 186 3.23 12.84 16.81
CA ASP A 186 4.37 13.77 16.85
C ASP A 186 5.11 13.81 15.51
N ALA A 187 5.20 12.67 14.82
CA ALA A 187 5.75 12.58 13.48
C ALA A 187 4.95 13.38 12.45
N PHE A 188 3.61 13.31 12.47
CA PHE A 188 2.78 14.14 11.60
C PHE A 188 2.87 15.63 11.93
N GLU A 189 2.90 15.98 13.21
CA GLU A 189 3.08 17.37 13.66
C GLU A 189 4.44 17.93 13.19
N ALA A 190 5.51 17.14 13.31
CA ALA A 190 6.83 17.52 12.83
C ALA A 190 6.88 17.67 11.30
N MET A 191 6.19 16.80 10.55
CA MET A 191 6.03 16.95 9.10
C MET A 191 5.27 18.22 8.71
N ALA A 192 4.24 18.58 9.48
CA ALA A 192 3.42 19.76 9.26
C ALA A 192 4.14 21.07 9.60
N ALA A 193 5.00 21.05 10.63
CA ALA A 193 5.81 22.22 11.03
C ALA A 193 6.96 22.53 10.06
N ALA A 194 7.42 21.55 9.28
CA ALA A 194 8.48 21.73 8.32
C ALA A 194 8.03 22.50 7.06
N PRO A 195 8.94 23.17 6.32
CA PRO A 195 8.59 23.87 5.09
C PRO A 195 7.90 22.93 4.08
N ARG A 196 6.67 23.30 3.71
CA ARG A 196 5.83 22.55 2.77
C ARG A 196 6.13 22.93 1.32
N GLY A 197 6.37 21.93 0.48
CA GLY A 197 6.49 22.08 -0.97
C GLY A 197 5.16 21.90 -1.71
N PRO A 198 5.17 21.91 -3.04
CA PRO A 198 3.98 21.55 -3.82
C PRO A 198 3.67 20.06 -3.70
N ARG A 199 2.42 19.68 -3.99
CA ARG A 199 2.02 18.27 -4.20
C ARG A 199 2.92 17.64 -5.28
N LEU A 200 3.38 16.41 -5.03
CA LEU A 200 4.38 15.76 -5.89
C LEU A 200 3.77 15.03 -7.10
N LEU A 201 2.45 14.92 -7.14
CA LEU A 201 1.68 14.35 -8.25
C LEU A 201 0.98 15.45 -9.07
N PRO A 202 0.88 15.29 -10.40
CA PRO A 202 0.10 16.21 -11.23
C PRO A 202 -1.41 16.15 -10.93
N ASP A 203 -2.13 17.20 -11.31
CA ASP A 203 -3.57 17.30 -11.08
C ASP A 203 -4.36 16.20 -11.81
N GLY A 204 -5.31 15.59 -11.11
CA GLY A 204 -6.10 14.46 -11.58
C GLY A 204 -5.36 13.13 -11.63
N GLN A 205 -4.10 13.06 -11.19
CA GLN A 205 -3.40 11.79 -10.97
C GLN A 205 -3.60 11.36 -9.50
N PRO A 206 -4.38 10.30 -9.21
CA PRO A 206 -4.65 9.88 -7.84
C PRO A 206 -3.43 9.21 -7.19
N LEU A 207 -3.24 9.47 -5.90
CA LEU A 207 -2.43 8.66 -5.00
C LEU A 207 -3.34 7.70 -4.24
N ASP A 208 -3.03 6.40 -4.26
CA ASP A 208 -3.66 5.43 -3.35
C ASP A 208 -2.64 4.83 -2.39
N LEU A 209 -3.01 4.80 -1.11
CA LEU A 209 -2.31 4.13 -0.04
C LEU A 209 -3.15 2.96 0.48
N PHE A 210 -2.56 1.77 0.59
CA PHE A 210 -3.19 0.59 1.16
C PHE A 210 -2.39 0.09 2.36
N VAL A 211 -2.98 0.18 3.55
CA VAL A 211 -2.36 -0.32 4.78
C VAL A 211 -3.03 -1.63 5.18
N THR A 212 -2.27 -2.71 5.33
CA THR A 212 -2.83 -3.98 5.78
C THR A 212 -2.89 -4.06 7.30
N VAL A 213 -4.00 -4.57 7.79
CA VAL A 213 -4.28 -4.79 9.21
C VAL A 213 -4.95 -6.14 9.36
N THR A 214 -4.75 -6.80 10.48
CA THR A 214 -5.43 -8.06 10.80
C THR A 214 -6.43 -7.81 11.92
N ASP A 215 -7.69 -8.16 11.68
CA ASP A 215 -8.71 -8.30 12.71
C ASP A 215 -8.47 -9.59 13.50
N PHE A 216 -8.20 -9.46 14.81
CA PHE A 216 -7.96 -10.61 15.66
C PHE A 216 -9.19 -11.51 15.81
N THR A 217 -10.38 -10.92 15.87
CA THR A 217 -11.64 -11.64 16.02
C THR A 217 -12.10 -12.27 14.72
N GLY A 218 -11.77 -11.63 13.59
CA GLY A 218 -12.24 -11.99 12.27
C GLY A 218 -13.70 -11.62 12.06
N HIS A 219 -14.11 -11.59 10.81
CA HIS A 219 -15.47 -11.30 10.40
C HIS A 219 -15.97 -12.34 9.39
N PRO A 220 -17.28 -12.65 9.37
CA PRO A 220 -17.84 -13.55 8.38
C PRO A 220 -17.80 -12.89 6.99
N GLU A 221 -17.23 -13.58 6.03
CA GLU A 221 -17.18 -13.20 4.63
C GLU A 221 -17.88 -14.25 3.77
N ARG A 222 -18.78 -13.78 2.90
CA ARG A 222 -19.57 -14.65 2.04
C ARG A 222 -18.89 -14.80 0.68
N LEU A 223 -18.50 -16.03 0.36
CA LEU A 223 -17.92 -16.39 -0.92
C LEU A 223 -18.99 -16.97 -1.83
N THR A 224 -19.17 -16.37 -3.01
CA THR A 224 -20.00 -16.94 -4.07
C THR A 224 -19.16 -17.93 -4.88
N LEU A 225 -19.54 -19.19 -4.89
CA LEU A 225 -18.88 -20.24 -5.68
C LEU A 225 -19.87 -20.83 -6.69
N ASN A 226 -19.38 -21.65 -7.62
CA ASN A 226 -20.26 -22.37 -8.55
C ASN A 226 -21.03 -23.50 -7.85
N SER A 227 -20.38 -24.18 -6.89
CA SER A 227 -21.00 -25.19 -6.03
C SER A 227 -20.15 -25.43 -4.78
N PRO A 228 -20.71 -25.32 -3.56
CA PRO A 228 -22.04 -24.79 -3.26
C PRO A 228 -22.13 -23.30 -3.64
N PRO A 229 -23.31 -22.74 -3.92
CA PRO A 229 -23.44 -21.35 -4.41
C PRO A 229 -22.90 -20.31 -3.41
N GLU A 230 -22.97 -20.60 -2.12
CA GLU A 230 -22.46 -19.73 -1.06
C GLU A 230 -21.71 -20.55 0.01
N VAL A 231 -20.57 -20.02 0.44
CA VAL A 231 -19.81 -20.48 1.61
C VAL A 231 -19.53 -19.27 2.48
N ILE A 232 -19.65 -19.43 3.80
CA ILE A 232 -19.24 -18.41 4.77
C ILE A 232 -17.90 -18.83 5.35
N GLU A 233 -16.89 -18.00 5.17
CA GLU A 233 -15.57 -18.15 5.78
C GLU A 233 -15.31 -17.03 6.78
N THR A 234 -14.40 -17.24 7.72
CA THR A 234 -13.95 -16.16 8.61
C THR A 234 -12.74 -15.49 7.98
N GLU A 235 -12.93 -14.28 7.45
CA GLU A 235 -11.86 -13.42 6.95
C GLU A 235 -11.34 -12.57 8.11
N HIS A 236 -10.02 -12.49 8.22
CA HIS A 236 -9.34 -11.73 9.27
C HIS A 236 -8.57 -10.55 8.69
N ARG A 237 -8.35 -10.52 7.38
CA ARG A 237 -7.60 -9.45 6.73
C ARG A 237 -8.49 -8.22 6.54
N LEU A 238 -7.93 -7.08 6.91
CA LEU A 238 -8.45 -5.76 6.60
C LEU A 238 -7.42 -4.98 5.78
N ILE A 239 -7.93 -4.12 4.91
CA ILE A 239 -7.13 -3.16 4.16
C ILE A 239 -7.74 -1.80 4.44
N PHE A 240 -6.93 -0.85 4.90
CA PHE A 240 -7.33 0.54 5.06
C PHE A 240 -6.87 1.33 3.84
N PRO A 241 -7.77 1.60 2.86
CA PRO A 241 -7.45 2.40 1.70
C PRO A 241 -7.58 3.91 2.00
N PHE A 242 -6.58 4.67 1.59
CA PHE A 242 -6.60 6.13 1.58
C PHE A 242 -6.30 6.64 0.17
N SER A 243 -7.01 7.68 -0.26
CA SER A 243 -6.82 8.27 -1.58
C SER A 243 -7.00 9.76 -1.55
N ASP A 244 -6.20 10.49 -2.33
CA ASP A 244 -6.43 11.92 -2.59
C ASP A 244 -7.39 12.15 -3.78
N CYS A 245 -7.84 11.07 -4.43
CA CYS A 245 -8.70 11.08 -5.62
C CYS A 245 -8.17 11.98 -6.75
N GLY A 246 -6.87 12.25 -6.79
CA GLY A 246 -6.24 13.14 -7.77
C GLY A 246 -6.42 14.63 -7.50
N THR A 247 -6.93 14.99 -6.32
CA THR A 247 -7.17 16.37 -5.89
C THR A 247 -6.13 16.81 -4.87
N ALA A 248 -5.63 18.03 -4.99
CA ALA A 248 -4.74 18.60 -3.99
C ALA A 248 -5.50 18.81 -2.67
N ARG A 249 -4.91 18.35 -1.57
CA ARG A 249 -5.49 18.43 -0.21
C ARG A 249 -4.41 18.79 0.80
N ASP A 250 -4.82 19.30 1.95
CA ASP A 250 -3.91 19.63 3.06
C ASP A 250 -3.47 18.42 3.87
N SER A 251 -4.24 17.33 3.80
CA SER A 251 -3.88 16.02 4.32
C SER A 251 -4.47 14.93 3.44
N LEU A 252 -3.82 13.76 3.41
CA LEU A 252 -4.35 12.58 2.72
C LEU A 252 -5.65 12.09 3.39
N ALA A 253 -5.68 12.14 4.72
CA ALA A 253 -6.84 11.87 5.57
C ALA A 253 -6.66 12.59 6.93
N PRO A 254 -7.69 12.67 7.79
CA PRO A 254 -7.53 13.15 9.16
C PRO A 254 -6.39 12.40 9.89
N ILE A 255 -5.61 13.13 10.70
CA ILE A 255 -4.41 12.56 11.34
C ILE A 255 -4.75 11.38 12.26
N GLY A 256 -5.90 11.42 12.94
CA GLY A 256 -6.39 10.29 13.73
C GLY A 256 -6.53 9.00 12.92
N GLU A 257 -7.04 9.08 11.69
CA GLU A 257 -7.20 7.92 10.81
C GLU A 257 -5.86 7.34 10.33
N LEU A 258 -4.94 8.22 9.91
CA LEU A 258 -3.61 7.82 9.47
C LEU A 258 -2.78 7.25 10.64
N ALA A 259 -2.88 7.85 11.82
CA ALA A 259 -2.24 7.37 13.04
C ALA A 259 -2.82 6.02 13.48
N PHE A 260 -4.14 5.83 13.39
CA PHE A 260 -4.79 4.54 13.64
C PHE A 260 -4.27 3.46 12.70
N ALA A 261 -4.21 3.75 11.40
CA ALA A 261 -3.73 2.80 10.39
C ALA A 261 -2.27 2.42 10.64
N ALA A 262 -1.40 3.41 10.90
CA ALA A 262 0.01 3.19 11.21
C ALA A 262 0.21 2.38 12.51
N ARG A 263 -0.57 2.68 13.56
CA ARG A 263 -0.54 1.96 14.84
C ARG A 263 -1.07 0.54 14.72
N ALA A 264 -2.15 0.34 13.97
CA ALA A 264 -2.80 -0.96 13.79
C ALA A 264 -1.94 -1.91 12.96
N THR A 265 -1.37 -1.43 11.86
CA THR A 265 -0.50 -2.25 11.01
C THR A 265 0.76 -2.69 11.73
N SER A 266 1.20 -1.98 12.77
CA SER A 266 2.41 -2.27 13.54
C SER A 266 2.18 -2.94 14.91
N SER A 267 0.94 -3.35 15.21
CA SER A 267 0.56 -4.08 16.45
C SER A 267 1.07 -5.52 16.44
N PHE A 268 2.39 -5.71 16.36
CA PHE A 268 2.99 -7.04 16.20
C PHE A 268 2.89 -7.85 17.50
N PRO A 269 2.24 -9.04 17.49
CA PRO A 269 2.08 -9.85 18.70
C PRO A 269 3.42 -10.16 19.38
N GLY A 270 3.52 -9.80 20.67
CA GLY A 270 4.72 -9.99 21.49
C GLY A 270 5.69 -8.79 21.49
N ALA A 271 5.55 -7.83 20.56
CA ALA A 271 6.28 -6.56 20.60
C ALA A 271 5.39 -5.43 21.12
N PHE A 272 4.18 -5.31 20.56
CA PHE A 272 3.19 -4.30 20.91
C PHE A 272 1.87 -4.94 21.32
N PRO A 273 1.07 -4.30 22.19
CA PRO A 273 -0.29 -4.74 22.45
C PRO A 273 -1.16 -4.57 21.20
N PRO A 274 -2.20 -5.41 21.02
CA PRO A 274 -3.25 -5.15 20.05
C PRO A 274 -3.82 -3.75 20.23
N VAL A 275 -4.18 -3.08 19.14
CA VAL A 275 -4.79 -1.76 19.21
C VAL A 275 -6.31 -1.89 19.22
N THR A 276 -6.96 -1.00 19.95
CA THR A 276 -8.42 -0.82 19.95
C THR A 276 -8.73 0.62 19.59
N VAL A 277 -9.97 0.88 19.13
CA VAL A 277 -10.41 2.25 18.82
C VAL A 277 -10.34 3.14 20.06
N GLY A 278 -10.69 2.59 21.24
CA GLY A 278 -10.60 3.31 22.51
C GLY A 278 -9.18 3.73 22.93
N GLU A 279 -8.13 3.03 22.48
CA GLU A 279 -6.73 3.48 22.69
C GLU A 279 -6.48 4.82 21.99
N LEU A 280 -6.96 4.96 20.75
CA LEU A 280 -6.85 6.19 19.98
C LEU A 280 -7.71 7.30 20.55
N ASP A 281 -8.97 7.02 20.88
CA ASP A 281 -9.87 8.01 21.48
C ASP A 281 -9.26 8.62 22.76
N ALA A 282 -8.66 7.77 23.61
CA ALA A 282 -7.99 8.23 24.82
C ALA A 282 -6.78 9.13 24.52
N VAL A 283 -5.93 8.75 23.55
CA VAL A 283 -4.75 9.55 23.19
C VAL A 283 -5.14 10.88 22.54
N LEU A 284 -6.16 10.89 21.69
CA LEU A 284 -6.67 12.13 21.08
C LEU A 284 -7.28 13.05 22.13
N ALA A 285 -8.06 12.52 23.08
CA ALA A 285 -8.62 13.29 24.18
C ALA A 285 -7.53 13.86 25.11
N GLU A 286 -6.51 13.07 25.45
CA GLU A 286 -5.34 13.52 26.24
C GLU A 286 -4.57 14.66 25.54
N ARG A 287 -4.56 14.66 24.19
CA ARG A 287 -3.94 15.72 23.37
C ARG A 287 -4.86 16.91 23.07
N GLY A 288 -6.14 16.83 23.40
CA GLY A 288 -7.13 17.84 23.01
C GLY A 288 -7.34 17.94 21.50
N LEU A 289 -7.20 16.81 20.79
CA LEU A 289 -7.45 16.71 19.35
C LEU A 289 -8.84 16.12 19.09
N ASP A 290 -9.64 16.81 18.27
CA ASP A 290 -10.94 16.31 17.83
C ASP A 290 -10.82 15.33 16.66
N TRP A 291 -11.73 14.36 16.60
CA TRP A 291 -11.89 13.46 15.45
C TRP A 291 -13.35 13.34 15.03
N PRO A 292 -13.90 14.37 14.37
CA PRO A 292 -15.31 14.42 13.97
C PRO A 292 -15.72 13.27 13.04
N GLU A 293 -14.82 12.81 12.18
CA GLU A 293 -15.07 11.77 11.17
C GLU A 293 -15.01 10.34 11.72
N ARG A 294 -14.78 10.15 13.02
CA ARG A 294 -14.62 8.85 13.68
C ARG A 294 -15.65 7.80 13.24
N GLU A 295 -16.95 8.10 13.38
CA GLU A 295 -18.02 7.14 13.05
C GLU A 295 -18.03 6.76 11.56
N ALA A 296 -17.83 7.75 10.68
CA ALA A 296 -17.78 7.52 9.25
C ALA A 296 -16.57 6.67 8.85
N PHE A 297 -15.41 6.92 9.48
CA PHE A 297 -14.21 6.13 9.28
C PHE A 297 -14.40 4.68 9.74
N LEU A 298 -14.94 4.45 10.93
CA LEU A 298 -15.17 3.10 11.47
C LEU A 298 -16.20 2.33 10.64
N ALA A 299 -17.28 2.98 10.20
CA ALA A 299 -18.26 2.38 9.30
C ALA A 299 -17.64 1.96 7.96
N LYS A 300 -16.71 2.75 7.44
CA LYS A 300 -16.02 2.47 6.18
C LYS A 300 -14.95 1.38 6.33
N MET A 301 -14.13 1.42 7.37
CA MET A 301 -12.97 0.53 7.53
C MET A 301 -13.32 -0.78 8.20
N LEU A 302 -14.37 -0.81 9.02
CA LEU A 302 -14.84 -1.97 9.78
C LEU A 302 -16.35 -2.18 9.55
N PRO A 303 -16.82 -2.29 8.29
CA PRO A 303 -18.25 -2.27 7.98
C PRO A 303 -19.03 -3.38 8.68
N ARG A 304 -18.43 -4.57 8.82
CA ARG A 304 -19.06 -5.71 9.51
C ARG A 304 -19.20 -5.47 11.01
N HIS A 305 -18.20 -4.87 11.66
CA HIS A 305 -18.26 -4.53 13.08
C HIS A 305 -19.20 -3.35 13.33
N ALA A 306 -19.21 -2.36 12.44
CA ALA A 306 -20.11 -1.21 12.51
C ALA A 306 -21.57 -1.65 12.36
N ALA A 307 -21.87 -2.57 11.45
CA ALA A 307 -23.22 -3.11 11.24
C ALA A 307 -23.83 -3.77 12.49
N VAL A 308 -22.98 -4.27 13.41
CA VAL A 308 -23.42 -4.87 14.68
C VAL A 308 -23.17 -3.98 15.90
N GLY A 309 -22.82 -2.69 15.69
CA GLY A 309 -22.55 -1.74 16.78
C GLY A 309 -21.34 -2.12 17.65
N ALA A 310 -20.38 -2.83 17.08
CA ALA A 310 -19.19 -3.34 17.79
C ALA A 310 -17.87 -2.81 17.23
N ALA A 311 -17.89 -1.79 16.37
CA ALA A 311 -16.67 -1.20 15.79
C ALA A 311 -15.67 -0.74 16.87
N ASP A 312 -16.17 -0.16 17.97
CA ASP A 312 -15.33 0.28 19.10
C ASP A 312 -14.60 -0.87 19.81
N LYS A 313 -15.13 -2.09 19.68
CA LYS A 313 -14.60 -3.30 20.30
C LYS A 313 -13.66 -4.08 19.38
N ALA A 314 -13.45 -3.60 18.15
CA ALA A 314 -12.55 -4.24 17.22
C ALA A 314 -11.12 -4.26 17.78
N VAL A 315 -10.52 -5.45 17.79
CA VAL A 315 -9.15 -5.67 18.25
C VAL A 315 -8.28 -5.94 17.04
N LEU A 316 -7.36 -5.03 16.75
CA LEU A 316 -6.55 -5.07 15.55
C LEU A 316 -5.09 -5.39 15.88
N ILE A 317 -4.50 -6.25 15.05
CA ILE A 317 -3.10 -6.67 15.13
C ILE A 317 -2.41 -6.44 13.78
N ASP A 318 -1.08 -6.59 13.78
CA ASP A 318 -0.23 -6.35 12.63
C ASP A 318 -0.69 -7.14 11.37
N GLY A 319 -0.70 -6.45 10.23
CA GLY A 319 -1.12 -7.02 8.94
C GLY A 319 -0.18 -8.12 8.42
N SER A 320 1.09 -8.11 8.84
CA SER A 320 2.09 -9.11 8.47
C SER A 320 1.81 -10.51 9.02
N VAL A 321 0.92 -10.63 10.01
CA VAL A 321 0.45 -11.93 10.56
C VAL A 321 -0.25 -12.79 9.50
N LEU A 322 -0.98 -12.15 8.57
CA LEU A 322 -1.74 -12.85 7.53
C LEU A 322 -1.28 -12.50 6.12
N VAL A 323 -1.02 -11.21 5.84
CA VAL A 323 -0.59 -10.73 4.53
C VAL A 323 0.47 -9.66 4.69
N ASN A 324 1.72 -10.07 4.47
CA ASN A 324 2.85 -9.17 4.58
C ASN A 324 3.10 -8.36 3.27
N ALA A 325 2.49 -8.74 2.12
CA ALA A 325 2.52 -7.98 0.87
C ALA A 325 1.14 -7.80 0.21
N PRO A 326 0.51 -6.62 0.30
CA PRO A 326 -0.75 -6.30 -0.38
C PRO A 326 -0.56 -6.01 -1.89
N PHE A 327 -0.13 -6.98 -2.69
CA PHE A 327 -0.03 -6.83 -4.15
C PHE A 327 -1.39 -6.64 -4.82
N ARG A 328 -2.42 -7.37 -4.36
CA ARG A 328 -3.74 -7.37 -5.00
C ARG A 328 -4.40 -5.98 -5.03
N PRO A 329 -4.49 -5.22 -3.92
CA PRO A 329 -5.02 -3.86 -3.95
C PRO A 329 -4.22 -2.93 -4.89
N ALA A 330 -2.88 -3.05 -4.88
CA ALA A 330 -2.02 -2.28 -5.76
C ALA A 330 -2.25 -2.60 -7.24
N ILE A 331 -2.49 -3.88 -7.59
CA ILE A 331 -2.80 -4.32 -8.97
C ILE A 331 -4.20 -3.87 -9.41
N GLU A 332 -5.17 -3.88 -8.50
CA GLU A 332 -6.55 -3.44 -8.76
C GLU A 332 -6.61 -1.93 -9.04
N ALA A 333 -5.89 -1.13 -8.25
CA ALA A 333 -5.78 0.32 -8.43
C ALA A 333 -5.29 0.73 -9.84
N LEU A 334 -4.51 -0.13 -10.52
CA LEU A 334 -4.04 0.11 -11.89
C LEU A 334 -5.15 0.29 -12.91
N ARG A 335 -6.31 -0.37 -12.72
CA ARG A 335 -7.40 -0.33 -13.71
C ARG A 335 -7.97 1.07 -13.88
N GLN A 336 -7.82 1.90 -12.85
CA GLN A 336 -8.43 3.23 -12.77
C GLN A 336 -7.41 4.36 -12.97
N ARG A 337 -6.18 4.05 -13.42
CA ARG A 337 -5.12 5.05 -13.57
C ARG A 337 -5.26 5.83 -14.88
N PRO A 338 -5.44 7.17 -14.85
CA PRO A 338 -5.49 7.97 -16.06
C PRO A 338 -4.11 8.05 -16.71
N ALA A 339 -4.03 7.90 -18.03
CA ALA A 339 -2.79 8.06 -18.79
C ALA A 339 -2.94 9.19 -19.81
N ARG A 340 -2.21 10.29 -19.60
CA ARG A 340 -2.16 11.44 -20.55
C ARG A 340 -0.94 11.40 -21.46
N ARG A 341 0.09 10.67 -21.05
CA ARG A 341 1.37 10.49 -21.74
C ARG A 341 1.71 9.00 -21.83
N GLN A 342 2.77 8.65 -22.53
CA GLN A 342 3.28 7.29 -22.50
C GLN A 342 3.73 6.95 -21.08
N VAL A 343 3.21 5.85 -20.53
CA VAL A 343 3.50 5.41 -19.16
C VAL A 343 4.36 4.15 -19.20
N ASP A 344 5.44 4.15 -18.43
CA ASP A 344 6.18 2.96 -18.03
C ASP A 344 5.94 2.72 -16.55
N ARG A 345 5.32 1.58 -16.24
CA ARG A 345 4.81 1.26 -14.90
C ARG A 345 5.73 0.21 -14.28
N ARG A 346 6.28 0.50 -13.10
CA ARG A 346 7.12 -0.43 -12.35
C ARG A 346 6.52 -0.74 -10.99
N PHE A 347 6.37 -2.03 -10.69
CA PHE A 347 6.11 -2.50 -9.34
C PHE A 347 7.45 -2.68 -8.65
N ILE A 348 7.67 -1.92 -7.58
CA ILE A 348 8.88 -2.01 -6.78
C ILE A 348 8.50 -2.72 -5.48
N TYR A 349 9.00 -3.94 -5.35
CA TYR A 349 8.88 -4.72 -4.14
C TYR A 349 10.07 -4.40 -3.23
N ILE A 350 9.78 -3.87 -2.04
CA ILE A 350 10.80 -3.50 -1.05
C ILE A 350 10.72 -4.51 0.08
N ASP A 351 11.59 -5.51 0.00
CA ASP A 351 11.79 -6.49 1.07
C ASP A 351 13.12 -6.21 1.78
N PRO A 352 13.09 -5.82 3.06
CA PRO A 352 14.30 -5.74 3.86
C PRO A 352 14.86 -7.16 4.08
N TYR A 353 15.76 -7.59 3.21
CA TYR A 353 16.49 -8.84 3.36
C TYR A 353 17.68 -8.62 4.30
N PRO A 354 17.68 -9.15 5.54
CA PRO A 354 18.90 -9.18 6.35
C PRO A 354 19.87 -10.13 5.65
N GLY A 355 20.81 -9.55 4.88
CA GLY A 355 21.80 -10.30 4.13
C GLY A 355 22.55 -11.28 5.03
N GLY A 356 22.41 -12.58 4.73
CA GLY A 356 23.26 -13.62 5.29
C GLY A 356 22.52 -14.92 5.51
N LYS A 357 23.06 -16.00 4.93
CA LYS A 357 23.14 -17.26 5.66
C LYS A 357 23.87 -16.94 6.97
N LEU A 358 23.12 -16.58 8.02
CA LEU A 358 23.56 -16.97 9.35
C LEU A 358 23.72 -18.48 9.22
N ASP A 359 24.96 -18.95 9.31
CA ASP A 359 25.22 -20.33 9.65
C ASP A 359 24.36 -20.66 10.87
N ALA A 360 23.17 -21.20 10.61
CA ALA A 360 22.25 -21.74 11.59
C ALA A 360 22.79 -23.07 12.14
N ALA A 361 24.13 -23.16 12.26
CA ALA A 361 24.86 -24.08 13.09
C ALA A 361 25.17 -23.47 14.47
N LYS A 362 24.62 -22.30 14.83
CA LYS A 362 24.39 -21.97 16.24
C LYS A 362 22.99 -22.44 16.64
N ARG A 363 22.92 -23.72 17.07
CA ARG A 363 21.82 -24.27 17.90
C ARG A 363 21.76 -23.50 19.23
N GLY A 364 21.31 -22.26 19.19
CA GLY A 364 20.82 -21.51 20.34
C GLY A 364 19.30 -21.58 20.38
N ILE A 365 18.72 -21.50 21.58
CA ILE A 365 17.26 -21.35 21.75
C ILE A 365 16.84 -20.11 20.95
N PRO A 366 15.90 -20.22 19.99
CA PRO A 366 15.46 -19.07 19.20
C PRO A 366 14.99 -17.96 20.14
N GLY A 367 15.36 -16.71 19.84
CA GLY A 367 14.89 -15.57 20.64
C GLY A 367 13.35 -15.52 20.69
N PHE A 368 12.79 -14.85 21.69
CA PHE A 368 11.33 -14.75 21.88
C PHE A 368 10.58 -14.34 20.60
N PHE A 369 11.08 -13.32 19.90
CA PHE A 369 10.53 -12.86 18.62
C PHE A 369 10.70 -13.88 17.48
N GLN A 370 11.83 -14.59 17.42
CA GLN A 370 12.06 -15.64 16.43
C GLN A 370 11.14 -16.85 16.66
N THR A 371 10.80 -17.15 17.93
CA THR A 371 9.88 -18.22 18.31
C THR A 371 8.43 -17.87 17.94
N ILE A 372 7.98 -16.64 18.20
CA ILE A 372 6.66 -16.18 17.77
C ILE A 372 6.56 -16.14 16.25
N ILE A 373 7.57 -15.59 15.57
CA ILE A 373 7.62 -15.58 14.11
C ILE A 373 7.61 -17.01 13.57
N GLY A 374 8.41 -17.92 14.13
CA GLY A 374 8.42 -19.34 13.74
C GLY A 374 7.07 -20.03 13.95
N ALA A 375 6.35 -19.68 15.01
CA ALA A 375 5.02 -20.24 15.32
C ALA A 375 3.90 -19.68 14.41
N VAL A 376 3.96 -18.40 14.05
CA VAL A 376 2.99 -17.74 13.14
C VAL A 376 3.32 -18.02 11.66
N SER A 377 4.59 -18.30 11.34
CA SER A 377 5.10 -18.46 9.97
C SER A 377 5.21 -19.91 9.49
N ALA A 378 4.47 -20.82 10.11
CA ALA A 378 4.29 -22.17 9.57
C ALA A 378 3.56 -22.20 8.21
N LEU A 379 3.13 -21.04 7.68
CA LEU A 379 2.64 -20.87 6.32
C LEU A 379 3.79 -20.50 5.36
N PRO A 380 3.97 -21.22 4.24
CA PRO A 380 5.09 -21.00 3.33
C PRO A 380 4.99 -19.65 2.62
N ARG A 381 5.79 -18.67 3.08
CA ARG A 381 5.81 -17.27 2.62
C ARG A 381 6.21 -17.06 1.14
N GLN A 382 6.80 -18.07 0.48
CA GLN A 382 7.30 -17.96 -0.89
C GLN A 382 6.20 -18.12 -1.96
N GLN A 383 5.15 -18.88 -1.67
CA GLN A 383 4.09 -19.16 -2.63
C GLN A 383 3.25 -17.92 -2.99
N PRO A 384 2.80 -17.09 -2.03
CA PRO A 384 1.96 -15.93 -2.36
C PRO A 384 2.67 -14.84 -3.18
N ILE A 385 3.98 -14.65 -3.01
CA ILE A 385 4.74 -13.66 -3.79
C ILE A 385 4.86 -14.13 -5.23
N ARG A 386 5.12 -15.42 -5.44
CA ARG A 386 5.21 -16.01 -6.77
C ARG A 386 3.92 -15.81 -7.56
N ASP A 387 2.77 -16.13 -6.97
CA ASP A 387 1.47 -15.98 -7.64
C ASP A 387 1.21 -14.52 -8.06
N ASN A 388 1.59 -13.56 -7.21
CA ASN A 388 1.46 -12.14 -7.54
C ASN A 388 2.43 -11.68 -8.66
N LEU A 389 3.66 -12.19 -8.66
CA LEU A 389 4.65 -11.91 -9.72
C LEU A 389 4.25 -12.55 -11.05
N GLU A 390 3.68 -13.76 -11.02
CA GLU A 390 3.11 -14.43 -12.20
C GLU A 390 1.96 -13.58 -12.78
N ALA A 391 1.03 -13.10 -11.94
CA ALA A 391 -0.05 -12.21 -12.38
C ALA A 391 0.46 -10.89 -13.00
N ILE A 392 1.54 -10.30 -12.46
CA ILE A 392 2.17 -9.10 -13.04
C ILE A 392 2.84 -9.44 -14.38
N THR A 393 3.48 -10.60 -14.48
CA THR A 393 4.17 -11.06 -15.70
C THR A 393 3.16 -11.30 -16.82
N GLU A 394 2.09 -12.06 -16.56
CA GLU A 394 1.02 -12.30 -17.54
C GLU A 394 0.41 -10.99 -18.07
N ARG A 395 0.22 -10.01 -17.18
CA ARG A 395 -0.28 -8.68 -17.56
C ARG A 395 0.74 -7.91 -18.40
N SER A 396 2.01 -7.99 -18.05
CA SER A 396 3.11 -7.32 -18.78
C SER A 396 3.23 -7.89 -20.20
N GLU A 397 3.20 -9.21 -20.34
CA GLU A 397 3.20 -9.86 -21.66
C GLU A 397 1.96 -9.48 -22.48
N ARG A 398 0.78 -9.42 -21.87
CA ARG A 398 -0.44 -8.98 -22.56
C ARG A 398 -0.32 -7.54 -23.05
N ALA A 399 0.25 -6.65 -22.23
CA ALA A 399 0.48 -5.25 -22.61
C ALA A 399 1.50 -5.13 -23.74
N GLN A 400 2.59 -5.91 -23.70
CA GLN A 400 3.60 -5.93 -24.74
C GLN A 400 3.04 -6.47 -26.06
N ARG A 401 2.34 -7.62 -26.04
CA ARG A 401 1.67 -8.16 -27.23
C ARG A 401 0.70 -7.15 -27.84
N MET A 402 -0.09 -6.46 -27.01
CA MET A 402 -0.99 -5.42 -27.50
C MET A 402 -0.22 -4.23 -28.11
N ALA A 403 0.89 -3.81 -27.50
CA ALA A 403 1.72 -2.73 -28.02
C ALA A 403 2.34 -3.10 -29.38
N GLU A 404 2.80 -4.34 -29.55
CA GLU A 404 3.31 -4.87 -30.81
C GLU A 404 2.22 -4.92 -31.89
N ILE A 405 1.01 -5.39 -31.55
CA ILE A 405 -0.15 -5.37 -32.46
C ILE A 405 -0.49 -3.93 -32.89
N ILE A 406 -0.56 -3.00 -31.94
CA ILE A 406 -0.83 -1.58 -32.23
C ILE A 406 0.27 -0.99 -33.11
N ALA A 407 1.54 -1.33 -32.87
CA ALA A 407 2.66 -0.87 -33.69
C ALA A 407 2.58 -1.43 -35.11
N GLY A 408 2.19 -2.70 -35.27
CA GLY A 408 2.01 -3.33 -36.58
C GLY A 408 0.87 -2.71 -37.40
N ILE A 409 -0.24 -2.34 -36.77
CA ILE A 409 -1.42 -1.76 -37.44
C ILE A 409 -1.26 -0.25 -37.70
N ARG A 410 -0.32 0.42 -37.01
CA ARG A 410 -0.14 1.88 -37.07
C ARG A 410 0.02 2.44 -38.50
N PRO A 411 0.85 1.87 -39.40
CA PRO A 411 1.01 2.41 -40.75
C PRO A 411 -0.30 2.41 -41.55
N GLU A 412 -1.11 1.36 -41.43
CA GLU A 412 -2.43 1.28 -42.07
C GLU A 412 -3.39 2.34 -41.50
N VAL A 413 -3.39 2.52 -40.18
CA VAL A 413 -4.20 3.57 -39.53
C VAL A 413 -3.77 4.97 -39.97
N GLU A 414 -2.47 5.22 -40.09
CA GLU A 414 -1.94 6.51 -40.55
C GLU A 414 -2.36 6.79 -41.99
N ALA A 415 -2.25 5.81 -42.89
CA ALA A 415 -2.71 5.93 -44.28
C ALA A 415 -4.23 6.19 -44.37
N GLU A 416 -5.02 5.54 -43.52
CA GLU A 416 -6.47 5.76 -43.44
C GLU A 416 -6.84 7.15 -42.92
N VAL A 417 -6.13 7.63 -41.89
CA VAL A 417 -6.30 9.00 -41.38
C VAL A 417 -5.94 10.01 -42.46
N GLU A 418 -4.86 9.79 -43.20
CA GLU A 418 -4.45 10.64 -44.32
C GLU A 418 -5.49 10.61 -45.46
N ALA A 419 -6.05 9.46 -45.80
CA ALA A 419 -7.11 9.36 -46.82
C ALA A 419 -8.40 10.09 -46.39
N LEU A 420 -8.76 10.02 -45.11
CA LEU A 420 -9.98 10.65 -44.58
C LEU A 420 -9.86 12.16 -44.41
N PHE A 421 -8.69 12.64 -43.97
CA PHE A 421 -8.52 14.03 -43.56
C PHE A 421 -7.50 14.81 -44.40
N GLY A 422 -6.72 14.17 -45.28
CA GLY A 422 -5.69 14.81 -46.09
C GLY A 422 -4.72 15.68 -45.28
N TYR A 423 -4.16 16.72 -45.90
CA TYR A 423 -3.33 17.74 -45.25
C TYR A 423 -4.11 18.68 -44.29
N THR A 424 -5.39 18.42 -44.00
CA THR A 424 -6.22 19.31 -43.16
C THR A 424 -5.85 19.28 -41.67
N LEU A 425 -4.93 18.39 -41.28
CA LEU A 425 -4.36 18.30 -39.92
C LEU A 425 -3.29 19.39 -39.62
N PHE A 426 -2.87 20.20 -40.59
CA PHE A 426 -1.91 21.30 -40.42
C PHE A 426 -2.52 22.61 -39.87
N LEU A 427 -3.57 22.53 -39.05
CA LEU A 427 -4.17 23.70 -38.39
C LEU A 427 -3.85 23.66 -36.89
N ASP A 428 -3.01 24.59 -36.44
CA ASP A 428 -2.42 24.64 -35.10
C ASP A 428 -3.42 24.71 -33.93
N ARG A 429 -4.72 24.95 -34.18
CA ARG A 429 -5.77 24.99 -33.14
C ARG A 429 -7.14 24.49 -33.66
N PRO A 430 -7.50 23.21 -33.49
CA PRO A 430 -8.84 22.74 -33.81
C PRO A 430 -9.87 23.25 -32.80
N ASN A 431 -11.03 23.71 -33.26
CA ASN A 431 -12.16 24.10 -32.39
C ASN A 431 -13.06 22.88 -32.06
N VAL A 432 -13.91 23.00 -31.04
CA VAL A 432 -14.76 21.90 -30.55
C VAL A 432 -15.64 21.31 -31.66
N ALA A 433 -16.25 22.16 -32.50
CA ALA A 433 -17.10 21.71 -33.59
C ALA A 433 -16.33 20.90 -34.65
N ARG A 434 -15.09 21.31 -34.98
CA ARG A 434 -14.21 20.58 -35.90
C ARG A 434 -13.79 19.25 -35.32
N LEU A 435 -13.40 19.19 -34.04
CA LEU A 435 -13.06 17.93 -33.37
C LEU A 435 -14.25 16.96 -33.35
N ALA A 436 -15.46 17.45 -33.08
CA ALA A 436 -16.67 16.63 -33.12
C ALA A 436 -16.94 16.09 -34.54
N SER A 437 -16.78 16.92 -35.57
CA SER A 437 -16.91 16.53 -36.97
C SER A 437 -15.88 15.49 -37.39
N TRP A 438 -14.59 15.70 -37.07
CA TRP A 438 -13.52 14.76 -37.36
C TRP A 438 -13.74 13.42 -36.65
N ARG A 439 -14.10 13.45 -35.35
CA ARG A 439 -14.41 12.24 -34.59
C ARG A 439 -15.58 11.48 -35.22
N LYS A 440 -16.65 12.17 -35.62
CA LYS A 440 -17.81 11.54 -36.29
C LYS A 440 -17.41 10.89 -37.60
N ARG A 441 -16.67 11.60 -38.46
CA ARG A 441 -16.18 11.09 -39.75
C ARG A 441 -15.29 9.86 -39.58
N ALA A 442 -14.30 9.93 -38.67
CA ALA A 442 -13.41 8.80 -38.38
C ALA A 442 -14.19 7.58 -37.86
N GLN A 443 -15.12 7.79 -36.93
CA GLN A 443 -15.92 6.72 -36.36
C GLN A 443 -16.81 6.04 -37.41
N THR A 444 -17.46 6.81 -38.29
CA THR A 444 -18.27 6.27 -39.38
C THR A 444 -17.43 5.48 -40.36
N ALA A 445 -16.28 6.01 -40.79
CA ALA A 445 -15.39 5.33 -41.71
C ALA A 445 -14.84 4.01 -41.12
N ALA A 446 -14.39 4.03 -39.86
CA ALA A 446 -13.94 2.84 -39.15
C ALA A 446 -15.06 1.80 -39.03
N ALA A 447 -16.29 2.22 -38.74
CA ALA A 447 -17.45 1.32 -38.66
C ALA A 447 -17.76 0.66 -40.00
N THR A 448 -17.78 1.43 -41.09
CA THR A 448 -18.03 0.91 -42.44
C THR A 448 -16.94 -0.07 -42.88
N LYS A 449 -15.67 0.26 -42.66
CA LYS A 449 -14.54 -0.59 -43.09
C LYS A 449 -14.37 -1.86 -42.25
N ALA A 450 -14.65 -1.80 -40.95
CA ALA A 450 -14.60 -2.99 -40.09
C ALA A 450 -15.78 -3.96 -40.32
N GLY A 451 -16.84 -3.53 -41.02
CA GLY A 451 -17.98 -4.37 -41.38
C GLY A 451 -18.65 -5.00 -40.15
N TYR A 452 -18.95 -6.30 -40.22
CA TYR A 452 -19.62 -7.05 -39.15
C TYR A 452 -18.87 -7.00 -37.80
N GLY A 453 -17.53 -6.92 -37.82
CA GLY A 453 -16.70 -6.85 -36.60
C GLY A 453 -16.95 -5.60 -35.76
N TYR A 454 -17.45 -4.51 -36.37
CA TYR A 454 -17.75 -3.28 -35.65
C TYR A 454 -18.89 -3.45 -34.62
N ALA A 455 -19.86 -4.32 -34.88
CA ALA A 455 -20.98 -4.54 -33.95
C ALA A 455 -20.48 -5.08 -32.60
N ALA A 456 -19.58 -6.07 -32.61
CA ALA A 456 -18.97 -6.61 -31.40
C ALA A 456 -18.14 -5.55 -30.66
N TYR A 457 -17.36 -4.75 -31.39
CA TYR A 457 -16.62 -3.62 -30.81
C TYR A 457 -17.56 -2.57 -30.17
N GLY A 458 -18.68 -2.26 -30.83
CA GLY A 458 -19.71 -1.35 -30.31
C GLY A 458 -20.32 -1.84 -29.00
N HIS A 459 -20.66 -3.14 -28.90
CA HIS A 459 -21.14 -3.75 -27.66
C HIS A 459 -20.08 -3.71 -26.55
N LEU A 460 -18.81 -4.01 -26.87
CA LEU A 460 -17.72 -3.93 -25.89
C LEU A 460 -17.52 -2.49 -25.39
N LYS A 461 -17.59 -1.51 -26.29
CA LYS A 461 -17.48 -0.09 -25.94
C LYS A 461 -18.63 0.35 -25.04
N LEU A 462 -19.85 -0.08 -25.33
CA LEU A 462 -21.03 0.20 -24.49
C LEU A 462 -20.90 -0.42 -23.11
N ALA A 463 -20.48 -1.70 -23.03
CA ALA A 463 -20.22 -2.37 -21.77
C ALA A 463 -19.16 -1.62 -20.94
N GLY A 464 -18.06 -1.18 -21.58
CA GLY A 464 -17.04 -0.39 -20.90
C GLY A 464 -17.54 0.96 -20.37
N VAL A 465 -18.50 1.60 -21.05
CA VAL A 465 -19.15 2.84 -20.55
C VAL A 465 -20.06 2.52 -19.36
N ILE A 466 -20.84 1.45 -19.43
CA ILE A 466 -21.69 0.99 -18.32
C ILE A 466 -20.81 0.70 -17.08
N ASP A 467 -19.69 -0.01 -17.26
CA ASP A 467 -18.74 -0.29 -16.19
C ASP A 467 -18.17 0.99 -15.58
N ALA A 468 -17.78 1.96 -16.43
CA ALA A 468 -17.24 3.24 -15.96
C ALA A 468 -18.26 4.06 -15.16
N ILE A 469 -19.51 4.14 -15.63
CA ILE A 469 -20.59 4.84 -14.91
C ILE A 469 -20.90 4.12 -13.60
N THR A 470 -21.00 2.79 -13.63
CA THR A 470 -21.23 1.96 -12.44
C THR A 470 -20.15 2.22 -11.39
N GLN A 471 -18.89 2.23 -11.81
CA GLN A 471 -17.77 2.48 -10.92
C GLN A 471 -17.85 3.88 -10.31
N LEU A 472 -18.11 4.90 -11.12
CA LEU A 472 -18.23 6.28 -10.65
C LEU A 472 -19.35 6.43 -9.62
N LEU A 473 -20.51 5.80 -9.85
CA LEU A 473 -21.63 5.81 -8.89
C LEU A 473 -21.29 5.07 -7.60
N HIS A 474 -20.59 3.94 -7.71
CA HIS A 474 -20.15 3.16 -6.55
C HIS A 474 -19.13 3.93 -5.71
N ASP A 475 -18.18 4.61 -6.34
CA ASP A 475 -17.17 5.41 -5.64
C ASP A 475 -17.81 6.60 -4.89
N VAL A 476 -18.90 7.16 -5.43
CA VAL A 476 -19.65 8.25 -4.80
C VAL A 476 -20.57 7.75 -3.68
N SER A 477 -21.12 6.53 -3.77
CA SER A 477 -22.06 6.02 -2.76
C SER A 477 -21.39 5.65 -1.43
N GLY A 478 -20.08 5.39 -1.43
CA GLY A 478 -19.31 5.09 -0.22
C GLY A 478 -19.60 3.72 0.41
N ASP A 479 -20.47 2.91 -0.19
CA ASP A 479 -20.80 1.55 0.25
C ASP A 479 -19.79 0.54 -0.34
N PRO A 480 -18.97 -0.15 0.48
CA PRO A 480 -17.95 -1.09 0.01
C PRO A 480 -18.53 -2.44 -0.46
N GLY A 481 -19.85 -2.65 -0.40
CA GLY A 481 -20.49 -3.92 -0.74
C GLY A 481 -20.36 -4.31 -2.23
N VAL A 482 -19.82 -5.51 -2.49
CA VAL A 482 -19.79 -6.12 -3.84
C VAL A 482 -21.20 -6.27 -4.42
N GLU A 483 -22.18 -6.54 -3.56
CA GLU A 483 -23.60 -6.66 -3.92
C GLU A 483 -24.18 -5.31 -4.40
N HIS A 484 -23.81 -4.21 -3.75
CA HIS A 484 -24.23 -2.88 -4.13
C HIS A 484 -23.70 -2.49 -5.52
N ARG A 485 -22.42 -2.80 -5.81
CA ARG A 485 -21.85 -2.59 -7.15
C ARG A 485 -22.55 -3.40 -8.23
N ALA A 486 -22.89 -4.66 -7.94
CA ALA A 486 -23.63 -5.53 -8.88
C ALA A 486 -25.07 -5.05 -9.13
N GLU A 487 -25.71 -4.46 -8.11
CA GLU A 487 -27.01 -3.81 -8.26
C GLU A 487 -26.92 -2.54 -9.11
N LEU A 488 -25.97 -1.64 -8.81
CA LEU A 488 -25.72 -0.45 -9.62
C LEU A 488 -25.45 -0.82 -11.08
N HIS A 489 -24.63 -1.85 -11.34
CA HIS A 489 -24.37 -2.33 -12.69
C HIS A 489 -25.66 -2.74 -13.41
N ARG A 490 -26.56 -3.49 -12.74
CA ARG A 490 -27.86 -3.88 -13.31
C ARG A 490 -28.74 -2.68 -13.60
N LEU A 491 -28.80 -1.69 -12.70
CA LEU A 491 -29.61 -0.49 -12.86
C LEU A 491 -29.10 0.38 -14.03
N VAL A 492 -27.78 0.63 -14.10
CA VAL A 492 -27.15 1.38 -15.20
C VAL A 492 -27.38 0.66 -16.53
N THR A 493 -27.17 -0.66 -16.56
CA THR A 493 -27.43 -1.46 -17.78
C THR A 493 -28.87 -1.32 -18.25
N ARG A 494 -29.84 -1.37 -17.33
CA ARG A 494 -31.27 -1.22 -17.67
C ARG A 494 -31.58 0.17 -18.20
N ALA A 495 -31.04 1.21 -17.57
CA ALA A 495 -31.23 2.60 -18.00
C ALA A 495 -30.65 2.83 -19.40
N VAL A 496 -29.42 2.34 -19.66
CA VAL A 496 -28.76 2.47 -20.97
C VAL A 496 -29.50 1.70 -22.07
N LYS A 497 -30.09 0.54 -21.76
CA LYS A 497 -30.91 -0.21 -22.72
C LYS A 497 -32.27 0.43 -23.04
N ALA A 498 -32.72 1.39 -22.22
CA ALA A 498 -34.00 2.08 -22.41
C ALA A 498 -33.87 3.38 -23.23
N LEU A 499 -32.63 3.84 -23.48
CA LEU A 499 -32.28 4.92 -24.41
C LEU A 499 -32.14 4.38 -25.83
#